data_AF-A0A540V5S1-F1
#
_entry.id   AF-A0A540V5S1-F1
#
_cell.length_a   1.000
_cell.length_b   1.000
_cell.length_c   1.000
_cell.angle_alpha   90.00
_cell.angle_beta   90.00
_cell.angle_gamma   90.00
#
_symmetry.space_group_name_H-M   'P 1'
#
loop_
_entity.id
_entity.type
_entity.pdbx_description
1 polymer ?
#
loop_
_entity_poly.entity_id
_entity_poly.type
_entity_poly.pdbx_seq_one_letter_code
_entity_poly.pdbx_strand_id
1 'polypeptide(L)' 'MNDHIMQFFEYKHLPEHLQAASKPFANLAQHIAVTADPSPERTVALRKLLESKDAAVRAVLCSNE' A
#
# COMPACT_ATOMS: atom_id res chain seq x y z
N MET A 1 7.19 17.41 5.50
CA MET A 1 6.01 16.80 6.15
C MET A 1 5.94 15.37 5.64
N ASN A 2 6.41 14.40 6.43
CA ASN A 2 6.54 13.01 6.01
C ASN A 2 5.17 12.35 6.20
N ASP A 3 4.57 11.78 5.15
CA ASP A 3 3.27 11.11 5.28
C ASP A 3 3.46 9.87 6.17
N HIS A 4 3.08 9.95 7.46
CA HIS A 4 3.27 8.86 8.43
C HIS A 4 2.69 7.52 7.95
N ILE A 5 1.69 7.53 7.07
CA ILE A 5 1.09 6.34 6.49
C ILE A 5 2.04 5.53 5.59
N MET A 6 3.10 6.16 5.07
CA MET A 6 4.05 5.51 4.16
C MET A 6 4.77 4.32 4.78
N GLN A 7 4.98 4.32 6.10
CA GLN A 7 5.61 3.19 6.80
C GLN A 7 4.80 1.88 6.65
N PHE A 8 3.48 1.98 6.46
CA PHE A 8 2.62 0.82 6.28
C PHE A 8 2.64 0.28 4.85
N PHE A 9 3.31 0.95 3.91
CA PHE A 9 3.55 0.43 2.57
C PHE A 9 4.87 -0.33 2.43
N GLU A 10 5.69 -0.41 3.49
CA GLU A 10 6.83 -1.32 3.49
C GLU A 10 6.35 -2.75 3.27
N TYR A 11 7.08 -3.51 2.45
CA TYR A 11 6.67 -4.86 2.06
C TYR A 11 7.78 -5.89 2.22
N LYS A 12 9.04 -5.49 2.39
CA LYS A 12 10.18 -6.40 2.51
C LYS A 12 10.13 -7.27 3.76
N HIS A 13 9.37 -6.86 4.77
CA HIS A 13 9.14 -7.65 5.97
C HIS A 13 8.17 -8.82 5.76
N LEU A 14 7.44 -8.84 4.64
CA LEU A 14 6.53 -9.94 4.30
C LEU A 14 7.32 -11.13 3.72
N PRO A 15 6.80 -12.37 3.89
CA PRO A 15 7.27 -13.52 3.13
C PRO A 15 7.24 -13.26 1.61
N GLU A 16 8.21 -13.81 0.87
CA GLU A 16 8.41 -13.52 -0.56
C GLU A 16 7.14 -13.69 -1.42
N HIS A 17 6.36 -14.75 -1.17
CA HIS A 17 5.11 -15.01 -1.89
C HIS A 17 4.01 -13.94 -1.64
N LEU A 18 4.08 -13.17 -0.55
CA LEU A 18 3.15 -12.07 -0.26
C LEU A 18 3.69 -10.71 -0.72
N GLN A 19 5.01 -10.57 -0.91
CA GLN A 19 5.61 -9.34 -1.41
C GLN A 19 5.09 -9.00 -2.81
N ALA A 20 4.85 -10.01 -3.65
CA ALA A 20 4.32 -9.82 -5.01
C ALA A 20 2.96 -9.09 -5.02
N ALA A 21 2.09 -9.37 -4.04
CA ALA A 21 0.80 -8.69 -3.91
C ALA A 21 0.92 -7.28 -3.31
N SER A 22 1.88 -7.06 -2.41
CA SER A 22 2.04 -5.77 -1.69
C SER A 22 2.85 -4.72 -2.47
N LYS A 23 3.91 -5.14 -3.17
CA LYS A 23 4.88 -4.26 -3.86
C LYS A 23 4.25 -3.25 -4.84
N PRO A 24 3.24 -3.60 -5.67
CA PRO A 24 2.62 -2.63 -6.58
C PRO A 24 1.99 -1.44 -5.84
N PHE A 25 1.38 -1.69 -4.67
CA PHE A 25 0.76 -0.66 -3.86
C PHE A 25 1.80 0.25 -3.22
N ALA A 26 2.94 -0.28 -2.80
CA ALA A 26 4.04 0.52 -2.27
C ALA A 26 4.60 1.49 -3.31
N ASN A 27 4.80 1.01 -4.54
CA ASN A 27 5.23 1.86 -5.66
C ASN A 27 4.22 2.96 -5.98
N LEU A 28 2.92 2.63 -6.01
CA LEU A 28 1.87 3.61 -6.27
C LEU A 28 1.73 4.63 -5.13
N ALA A 29 1.88 4.21 -3.88
CA ALA A 29 1.88 5.11 -2.72
C ALA A 29 3.03 6.12 -2.83
N GLN A 30 4.24 5.64 -3.19
CA GLN A 30 5.40 6.51 -3.41
C GLN A 30 5.18 7.49 -4.55
N HIS A 31 4.55 7.04 -5.65
CA HIS A 31 4.18 7.91 -6.76
C HIS A 31 3.23 9.02 -6.29
N ILE A 32 2.11 8.68 -5.62
CA ILE A 32 1.13 9.63 -5.09
C ILE A 32 1.79 10.64 -4.15
N ALA A 33 2.65 10.18 -3.23
CA ALA A 33 3.33 11.04 -2.27
C ALA A 33 4.28 12.06 -2.93
N VAL A 34 4.87 11.70 -4.08
CA VAL A 34 5.80 12.56 -4.83
C VAL A 34 5.07 13.49 -5.80
N THR A 35 4.00 13.04 -6.44
CA THR A 35 3.33 13.80 -7.52
C THR A 35 2.16 14.65 -7.04
N ALA A 36 1.55 14.33 -5.90
CA ALA A 36 0.44 15.10 -5.36
C ALA A 36 0.89 15.97 -4.19
N ASP A 37 0.47 17.23 -4.21
CA ASP A 37 0.67 18.15 -3.09
C ASP A 37 -0.01 17.62 -1.81
N PRO A 38 0.50 17.98 -0.62
CA PRO A 38 -0.17 17.66 0.64
C PRO A 38 -1.59 18.23 0.68
N SER A 39 -2.57 17.34 0.59
CA SER A 39 -4.00 17.69 0.63
C SER A 39 -4.83 16.62 1.36
N PRO A 40 -6.07 16.96 1.77
CA PRO A 40 -7.02 15.97 2.26
C PRO A 40 -7.22 14.82 1.27
N GLU A 41 -7.28 15.09 -0.03
CA GLU A 41 -7.48 14.10 -1.08
C GLU A 41 -6.28 13.17 -1.21
N ARG A 42 -5.04 13.68 -1.08
CA ARG A 42 -3.83 12.83 -1.03
C ARG A 42 -3.89 11.89 0.17
N THR A 43 -4.30 12.40 1.33
CA THR A 43 -4.47 11.59 2.55
C THR A 43 -5.52 10.49 2.34
N VAL A 44 -6.65 10.82 1.71
CA VAL A 44 -7.72 9.86 1.38
C VAL A 44 -7.21 8.81 0.38
N ALA A 45 -6.48 9.23 -0.66
CA ALA A 45 -5.92 8.33 -1.67
C ALA A 45 -4.97 7.31 -1.03
N LEU A 46 -4.05 7.75 -0.17
CA LEU A 46 -3.11 6.86 0.52
C LEU A 46 -3.82 5.89 1.49
N ARG A 47 -4.87 6.32 2.20
CA ARG A 47 -5.66 5.44 3.08
C ARG A 47 -6.40 4.35 2.31
N LYS A 48 -7.11 4.73 1.24
CA LYS A 48 -7.81 3.78 0.36
C LYS A 48 -6.85 2.79 -0.28
N LEU A 49 -5.66 3.27 -0.66
CA LEU A 49 -4.63 2.41 -1.23
C LEU A 49 -4.07 1.42 -0.21
N LEU A 50 -3.91 1.82 1.06
CA LEU A 50 -3.47 0.94 2.13
C LEU A 50 -4.50 -0.16 2.41
N GLU A 51 -5.79 0.20 2.50
CA GLU A 51 -6.88 -0.77 2.63
C GLU A 51 -6.90 -1.79 1.49
N SER A 52 -6.69 -1.31 0.25
CA SER A 52 -6.62 -2.14 -0.94
C SER A 52 -5.41 -3.09 -0.94
N LYS A 53 -4.25 -2.61 -0.49
CA LYS A 53 -3.03 -3.42 -0.32
C LYS A 53 -3.27 -4.56 0.67
N ASP A 54 -3.85 -4.25 1.83
CA ASP A 54 -4.12 -5.26 2.86
C ASP A 54 -5.14 -6.30 2.36
N ALA A 55 -6.14 -5.88 1.58
CA ALA A 55 -7.09 -6.80 0.94
C ALA A 55 -6.42 -7.70 -0.11
N ALA A 56 -5.51 -7.16 -0.94
CA ALA A 56 -4.77 -7.94 -1.92
C ALA A 56 -3.85 -8.98 -1.27
N VAL A 57 -3.18 -8.64 -0.16
CA VAL A 57 -2.37 -9.60 0.61
C VAL A 57 -3.25 -10.71 1.20
N ARG A 58 -4.41 -10.37 1.79
CA ARG A 58 -5.38 -11.37 2.27
C ARG A 58 -5.93 -12.26 1.16
N ALA A 59 -6.13 -11.73 -0.04
CA ALA A 59 -6.63 -12.50 -1.18
C ALA A 59 -5.66 -13.62 -1.59
N VAL A 60 -4.35 -13.42 -1.46
CA VAL A 60 -3.34 -14.48 -1.72
C VAL A 60 -3.37 -15.59 -0.65
N LEU A 61 -3.83 -15.27 0.56
CA LEU A 61 -3.94 -16.24 1.66
C LEU A 61 -5.27 -17.00 1.66
N CYS A 62 -6.25 -16.53 0.89
CA CYS A 62 -7.56 -17.17 0.82
C CYS A 62 -7.40 -18.48 0.05
N SER A 63 -7.48 -19.61 0.76
CA SER A 63 -7.63 -20.92 0.13
C SER A 63 -8.94 -20.92 -0.64
N ASN A 64 -8.92 -21.25 -1.93
CA ASN A 64 -10.14 -21.53 -2.67
C ASN A 64 -10.78 -22.78 -2.04
N GLU A 65 -11.91 -22.62 -1.34
CA GLU A 65 -12.84 -23.72 -1.09
C GLU A 65 -13.59 -24.08 -2.38
#